data_AF-A0A5D0RJV6-F1
#
_entry.id   AF-A0A5D0RJV6-F1
#
_cell.length_a   1.000
_cell.length_b   1.000
_cell.length_c   1.000
_cell.angle_alpha   90.00
_cell.angle_beta   90.00
_cell.angle_gamma   90.00
#
_symmetry.space_group_name_H-M   'P 1'
#
loop_
_entity.id
_entity.type
_entity.pdbx_description
1 polymer ?
#
loop_
_entity_poly.entity_id
_entity_poly.type
_entity_poly.pdbx_seq_one_letter_code
_entity_poly.pdbx_strand_id
1 'polypeptide(L)'
;MSESFASIVTLIAFTAGLFYAAGGVVHMRALVMDAMADGLLTMLGDGDAGKERRRTQIMTLGAALTFASGLSLLAMSRWTLPIFAVNAALQGAYLLWAARAFPPRDHNERRGRRSTVRAFLIYLVALGFVVALDRLGLWRIWFEPALVELAIIVASAIAVSWFFRRGLRAPSEGAAPMHAPAPEAHAPAPQAEAQVSLPPERLRLAPEYHCSPLWDDERRNMLLPGDLALSPELVARIDAWDDEFQATYREDNPLGAIFPSVAAERAWVREGYAIAGDLGREWPGPLNVQISALDMLMRDARHDLSPLTPMPEDRGQWIGELCGVAEIEAAIERLDALSRERDELPDWDGDSRDDIARTQELFQRILAHVPARYIEDVAAGLESPQWGTRVYVAGALAGHERETALPILRDALAREKDETARQLITVILANAESEGR
;
A
#
# COMPACT_ATOMS: atom_id res chain seq x y z
N MET A 1 -31.53 -35.54 6.90
CA MET A 1 -30.52 -34.73 6.18
C MET A 1 -29.33 -35.62 5.89
N SER A 2 -28.79 -35.63 4.67
CA SER A 2 -27.57 -36.38 4.38
C SER A 2 -26.36 -35.69 5.03
N GLU A 3 -25.35 -36.45 5.46
CA GLU A 3 -24.13 -35.89 6.05
C GLU A 3 -23.42 -34.91 5.10
N SER A 4 -23.47 -35.19 3.79
CA SER A 4 -22.98 -34.29 2.75
C SER A 4 -23.65 -32.91 2.79
N PHE A 5 -24.96 -32.84 2.99
CA PHE A 5 -25.69 -31.57 3.07
C PHE A 5 -25.27 -30.75 4.29
N ALA A 6 -25.13 -31.38 5.47
CA ALA A 6 -24.70 -30.69 6.68
C ALA A 6 -23.26 -30.15 6.57
N SER A 7 -22.36 -30.89 5.90
CA SER A 7 -20.99 -30.46 5.65
C SER A 7 -20.93 -29.28 4.68
N ILE A 8 -21.71 -29.28 3.61
CA ILE A 8 -21.80 -28.16 2.66
C ILE A 8 -22.32 -26.91 3.36
N VAL A 9 -23.39 -27.03 4.16
CA VAL A 9 -23.96 -25.90 4.91
C VAL A 9 -22.95 -25.32 5.91
N THR A 10 -22.19 -26.19 6.59
CA THR A 10 -21.12 -25.77 7.51
C THR A 10 -20.04 -25.00 6.76
N LEU A 11 -19.59 -25.50 5.60
CA LEU A 11 -18.58 -24.82 4.78
C LEU A 11 -19.05 -23.43 4.35
N ILE A 12 -20.28 -23.31 3.85
CA ILE A 12 -20.87 -22.02 3.47
C ILE A 12 -20.90 -21.05 4.65
N ALA A 13 -21.30 -21.54 5.83
CA ALA A 13 -21.32 -20.72 7.04
C ALA A 13 -19.93 -20.27 7.47
N PHE A 14 -18.92 -21.14 7.40
CA PHE A 14 -17.53 -20.77 7.67
C PHE A 14 -17.01 -19.71 6.70
N THR A 15 -17.21 -19.90 5.40
CA THR A 15 -16.77 -18.93 4.38
C THR A 15 -17.47 -17.58 4.57
N ALA A 16 -18.78 -17.59 4.81
CA ALA A 16 -19.53 -16.37 5.10
C ALA A 16 -19.08 -15.71 6.40
N GLY A 17 -18.80 -16.49 7.44
CA GLY A 17 -18.30 -16.00 8.71
C GLY A 17 -16.93 -15.32 8.58
N LEU A 18 -16.02 -15.93 7.82
CA LEU A 18 -14.71 -15.34 7.52
C LEU A 18 -14.85 -14.02 6.76
N PHE A 19 -15.72 -13.98 5.76
CA PHE A 19 -16.00 -12.78 4.99
C PHE A 19 -16.47 -11.62 5.87
N TYR A 20 -17.43 -11.84 6.78
CA TYR A 20 -17.94 -10.78 7.66
C TYR A 20 -16.94 -10.39 8.76
N ALA A 21 -16.15 -11.33 9.27
CA ALA A 21 -15.08 -11.03 10.21
C ALA A 21 -14.01 -10.13 9.56
N ALA A 22 -13.51 -10.51 8.39
CA ALA A 22 -12.56 -9.71 7.63
C ALA A 22 -13.14 -8.33 7.27
N GLY A 23 -14.39 -8.29 6.79
CA GLY A 23 -15.08 -7.04 6.46
C GLY A 23 -15.20 -6.08 7.64
N GLY A 24 -15.46 -6.60 8.85
CA GLY A 24 -15.49 -5.80 10.08
C GLY A 24 -14.13 -5.16 10.41
N VAL A 25 -13.03 -5.92 10.30
CA VAL A 25 -11.67 -5.40 10.54
C VAL A 25 -11.27 -4.35 9.50
N VAL A 26 -11.50 -4.64 8.21
CA VAL A 26 -11.20 -3.70 7.12
C VAL A 26 -11.98 -2.39 7.30
N HIS A 27 -13.26 -2.47 7.66
CA HIS A 27 -14.08 -1.28 7.89
C HIS A 27 -13.60 -0.47 9.10
N MET A 28 -13.18 -1.11 10.19
CA MET A 28 -12.57 -0.40 11.33
C MET A 28 -11.26 0.29 10.96
N ARG A 29 -10.38 -0.36 10.19
CA ARG A 29 -9.13 0.24 9.72
C ARG A 29 -9.39 1.46 8.85
N ALA A 30 -10.35 1.38 7.93
CA ALA A 30 -10.74 2.51 7.07
C ALA A 30 -11.21 3.71 7.92
N LEU A 31 -12.03 3.48 8.94
CA LEU A 31 -12.48 4.56 9.85
C LEU A 31 -11.34 5.23 10.62
N VAL A 32 -10.23 4.53 10.90
CA VAL A 32 -9.03 5.14 11.50
C VAL A 32 -8.34 6.05 10.50
N MET A 33 -8.19 5.63 9.25
CA MET A 33 -7.58 6.43 8.19
C MET A 33 -8.41 7.67 7.87
N ASP A 34 -9.73 7.52 7.75
CA ASP A 34 -10.65 8.65 7.52
C ASP A 34 -10.55 9.67 8.66
N ALA A 35 -10.54 9.23 9.92
CA ALA A 35 -10.45 10.15 11.04
C ALA A 35 -9.08 10.83 11.19
N MET A 36 -8.00 10.18 10.74
CA MET A 36 -6.68 10.81 10.66
C MET A 36 -6.64 11.89 9.57
N ALA A 37 -7.25 11.61 8.41
CA ALA A 37 -7.40 12.59 7.33
C ALA A 37 -8.30 13.77 7.77
N ASP A 38 -9.44 13.50 8.39
CA ASP A 38 -10.32 14.54 8.94
C ASP A 38 -9.62 15.35 10.03
N GLY A 39 -8.77 14.73 10.87
CA GLY A 39 -7.96 15.44 11.86
C GLY A 39 -6.98 16.45 11.25
N LEU A 40 -6.34 16.08 10.13
CA LEU A 40 -5.48 16.97 9.35
C LEU A 40 -6.28 18.11 8.69
N LEU A 41 -7.47 17.83 8.18
CA LEU A 41 -8.37 18.83 7.60
C LEU A 41 -8.97 19.78 8.65
N THR A 42 -9.27 19.27 9.85
CA THR A 42 -9.78 20.08 10.97
C THR A 42 -8.70 21.05 11.47
N MET A 43 -7.42 20.66 11.42
CA MET A 43 -6.29 21.57 11.69
C MET A 43 -6.20 22.71 10.66
N LEU A 44 -6.82 22.56 9.49
CA LEU A 44 -6.95 23.60 8.45
C LEU A 44 -8.23 24.45 8.60
N GLY A 45 -9.04 24.21 9.63
CA GLY A 45 -10.11 25.13 10.08
C GLY A 45 -11.53 24.83 9.60
N ASP A 46 -11.78 23.72 8.89
CA ASP A 46 -13.10 23.34 8.40
C ASP A 46 -13.69 22.15 9.20
N GLY A 47 -14.82 22.33 9.91
CA GLY A 47 -15.58 21.17 10.40
C GLY A 47 -16.65 21.40 11.48
N ASP A 48 -17.90 20.99 11.21
CA ASP A 48 -19.03 20.94 12.15
C ASP A 48 -18.92 19.69 13.06
N ALA A 49 -17.99 19.75 14.02
CA ALA A 49 -17.47 18.63 14.83
C ALA A 49 -18.51 17.74 15.56
N GLY A 50 -19.73 18.24 15.81
CA GLY A 50 -20.74 17.54 16.62
C GLY A 50 -21.55 16.46 15.89
N LYS A 51 -21.71 16.58 14.56
CA LYS A 51 -22.42 15.58 13.73
C LYS A 51 -21.48 14.47 13.27
N GLU A 52 -20.25 14.85 12.99
CA GLU A 52 -19.15 13.97 12.57
C GLU A 52 -18.81 12.95 13.66
N ARG A 53 -18.65 13.40 14.91
CA ARG A 53 -18.39 12.52 16.06
C ARG A 53 -19.47 11.44 16.26
N ARG A 54 -20.74 11.79 16.06
CA ARG A 54 -21.86 10.84 16.15
C ARG A 54 -21.85 9.82 15.00
N ARG A 55 -21.53 10.26 13.78
CA ARG A 55 -21.37 9.39 12.62
C ARG A 55 -20.24 8.37 12.86
N THR A 56 -19.07 8.83 13.32
CA THR A 56 -17.92 7.96 13.59
C THR A 56 -18.26 6.92 14.66
N GLN A 57 -18.91 7.31 15.77
CA GLN A 57 -19.31 6.37 16.82
C GLN A 57 -20.26 5.28 16.32
N ILE A 58 -21.26 5.63 15.51
CA ILE A 58 -22.22 4.68 14.95
C ILE A 58 -21.54 3.74 13.95
N MET A 59 -20.65 4.26 13.10
CA MET A 59 -19.89 3.47 12.13
C MET A 59 -18.93 2.50 12.82
N THR A 60 -18.22 2.92 13.87
CA THR A 60 -17.35 2.02 14.63
C THR A 60 -18.15 0.92 15.34
N LEU A 61 -19.33 1.24 15.87
CA LEU A 61 -20.21 0.25 16.47
C LEU A 61 -20.73 -0.75 15.43
N GLY A 62 -21.12 -0.28 14.23
CA GLY A 62 -21.53 -1.14 13.12
C GLY A 62 -20.42 -2.05 12.62
N ALA A 63 -19.18 -1.56 12.55
CA ALA A 63 -18.01 -2.36 12.20
C ALA A 63 -17.75 -3.47 13.25
N ALA A 64 -17.88 -3.15 14.54
CA ALA A 64 -17.70 -4.11 15.64
C ALA A 64 -18.77 -5.20 15.63
N LEU A 65 -20.02 -4.83 15.38
CA LEU A 65 -21.10 -5.78 15.24
C LEU A 65 -20.94 -6.66 14.00
N THR A 66 -20.42 -6.12 12.90
CA THR A 66 -20.14 -6.90 11.68
C THR A 66 -19.01 -7.91 11.91
N PHE A 67 -17.95 -7.52 12.62
CA PHE A 67 -16.91 -8.44 13.06
C PHE A 67 -17.48 -9.54 13.99
N ALA A 68 -18.26 -9.15 14.99
CA ALA A 68 -18.90 -10.08 15.92
C ALA A 68 -19.84 -11.06 15.21
N SER A 69 -20.60 -10.59 14.20
CA SER A 69 -21.43 -11.44 13.33
C SER A 69 -20.60 -12.49 12.60
N GLY A 70 -19.47 -12.09 12.01
CA GLY A 70 -18.57 -13.03 11.33
C GLY A 70 -17.99 -14.07 12.28
N LEU A 71 -17.50 -13.62 13.44
CA LEU A 71 -16.90 -14.48 14.45
C LEU A 71 -17.93 -15.45 15.06
N SER A 72 -19.16 -15.00 15.33
CA SER A 72 -20.21 -15.87 15.84
C SER A 72 -20.60 -16.95 14.81
N LEU A 73 -20.64 -16.59 13.52
CA LEU A 73 -20.97 -17.52 12.45
C LEU A 73 -19.84 -18.53 12.19
N LEU A 74 -18.57 -18.10 12.26
CA LEU A 74 -17.40 -19.00 12.25
C LEU A 74 -17.44 -20.00 13.41
N ALA A 75 -17.79 -19.52 14.60
CA ALA A 75 -17.98 -20.36 15.78
C ALA A 75 -19.24 -21.24 15.69
N MET A 76 -20.05 -21.13 14.62
CA MET A 76 -21.34 -21.80 14.51
C MET A 76 -22.25 -21.61 15.74
N SER A 77 -22.15 -20.44 16.36
CA SER A 77 -22.81 -20.11 17.62
C SER A 77 -24.28 -19.78 17.43
N ARG A 78 -25.11 -20.13 18.43
CA ARG A 78 -26.52 -19.72 18.49
C ARG A 78 -26.69 -18.21 18.64
N TRP A 79 -25.65 -17.51 19.11
CA TRP A 79 -25.64 -16.05 19.21
C TRP A 79 -25.56 -15.34 17.86
N THR A 80 -25.29 -16.07 16.78
CA THR A 80 -25.24 -15.52 15.42
C THR A 80 -26.53 -14.81 15.03
N LEU A 81 -27.69 -15.43 15.26
CA LEU A 81 -28.98 -14.84 14.91
C LEU A 81 -29.24 -13.49 15.61
N PRO A 82 -29.16 -13.38 16.96
CA PRO A 82 -29.39 -12.10 17.62
C PRO A 82 -28.35 -11.04 17.25
N ILE A 83 -27.06 -11.40 17.09
CA ILE A 83 -26.01 -10.44 16.72
C ILE A 83 -26.26 -9.90 15.30
N PHE A 84 -26.57 -10.77 14.32
CA PHE A 84 -26.90 -10.33 12.97
C PHE A 84 -28.16 -9.45 12.92
N ALA A 85 -29.20 -9.79 13.68
CA ALA A 85 -30.43 -9.01 13.73
C ALA A 85 -30.19 -7.60 14.30
N VAL A 86 -29.42 -7.49 15.38
CA VAL A 86 -29.06 -6.19 16.00
C VAL A 86 -28.23 -5.35 15.03
N ASN A 87 -27.25 -5.95 14.34
CA ASN A 87 -26.43 -5.24 13.36
C ASN A 87 -27.27 -4.75 12.17
N ALA A 88 -28.15 -5.59 11.63
CA ALA A 88 -29.05 -5.21 10.54
C ALA A 88 -29.96 -4.04 10.93
N ALA A 89 -30.51 -4.05 12.16
CA ALA A 89 -31.31 -2.96 12.67
C ALA A 89 -30.50 -1.65 12.79
N LEU A 90 -29.27 -1.72 13.32
CA LEU A 90 -28.39 -0.56 13.44
C LEU A 90 -28.02 0.02 12.06
N GLN A 91 -27.59 -0.82 11.11
CA GLN A 91 -27.22 -0.38 9.77
C GLN A 91 -28.42 0.19 8.99
N GLY A 92 -29.58 -0.44 9.09
CA GLY A 92 -30.81 0.06 8.50
C GLY A 92 -31.23 1.42 9.07
N ALA A 93 -31.20 1.58 10.40
CA ALA A 93 -31.48 2.84 11.06
C ALA A 93 -30.48 3.94 10.66
N TYR A 94 -29.19 3.60 10.58
CA TYR A 94 -28.15 4.52 10.11
C TYR A 94 -28.40 4.97 8.67
N LEU A 95 -28.73 4.05 7.74
CA LEU A 95 -29.02 4.39 6.35
C LEU A 95 -30.22 5.33 6.22
N LEU A 96 -31.28 5.10 7.00
CA LEU A 96 -32.47 5.97 7.02
C LEU A 96 -32.17 7.37 7.57
N TRP A 97 -31.30 7.45 8.59
CA TRP A 97 -30.85 8.72 9.15
C TRP A 97 -29.91 9.45 8.17
N ALA A 98 -28.89 8.77 7.65
CA ALA A 98 -27.91 9.30 6.71
C ALA A 98 -28.56 9.80 5.42
N ALA A 99 -29.63 9.13 4.96
CA ALA A 99 -30.41 9.57 3.81
C ALA A 99 -31.00 10.97 3.98
N ARG A 100 -31.36 11.36 5.22
CA ARG A 100 -31.93 12.66 5.56
C ARG A 100 -30.88 13.68 6.01
N ALA A 101 -29.89 13.26 6.80
CA ALA A 101 -28.89 14.14 7.37
C ALA A 101 -27.81 14.58 6.35
N PHE A 102 -27.53 13.73 5.35
CA PHE A 102 -26.49 13.97 4.34
C PHE A 102 -27.04 13.68 2.94
N PRO A 103 -27.79 14.59 2.29
CA PRO A 103 -28.23 14.39 0.91
C PRO A 103 -27.02 14.39 -0.05
N PRO A 104 -26.97 13.50 -1.06
CA PRO A 104 -25.80 13.38 -1.93
C PRO A 104 -25.69 14.61 -2.84
N ARG A 105 -24.50 15.21 -2.91
CA ARG A 105 -24.23 16.45 -3.65
C ARG A 105 -23.69 16.19 -5.05
N ASP A 106 -22.91 15.12 -5.23
CA ASP A 106 -22.25 14.81 -6.52
C ASP A 106 -22.60 13.42 -7.08
N HIS A 107 -21.95 13.01 -8.18
CA HIS A 107 -22.18 11.69 -8.79
C HIS A 107 -21.50 10.55 -8.01
N ASN A 108 -20.35 10.82 -7.39
CA ASN A 108 -19.54 9.84 -6.68
C ASN A 108 -20.20 9.44 -5.35
N GLU A 109 -20.73 10.38 -4.59
CA GLU A 109 -21.55 10.16 -3.39
C GLU A 109 -22.83 9.37 -3.71
N ARG A 110 -23.46 9.63 -4.86
CA ARG A 110 -24.61 8.84 -5.33
C ARG A 110 -24.22 7.39 -5.62
N ARG A 111 -23.06 7.16 -6.23
CA ARG A 111 -22.52 5.82 -6.49
C ARG A 111 -22.16 5.11 -5.18
N GLY A 112 -21.48 5.81 -4.27
CA GLY A 112 -21.15 5.34 -2.93
C GLY A 112 -22.40 4.91 -2.15
N ARG A 113 -23.46 5.74 -2.16
CA ARG A 113 -24.75 5.43 -1.51
C ARG A 113 -25.37 4.15 -2.06
N ARG A 114 -25.36 3.97 -3.38
CA ARG A 114 -25.87 2.74 -4.03
C ARG A 114 -25.05 1.51 -3.61
N SER A 115 -23.74 1.67 -3.47
CA SER A 115 -22.86 0.61 -2.97
C SER A 115 -23.20 0.22 -1.53
N THR A 116 -23.37 1.18 -0.62
CA THR A 116 -23.75 0.91 0.78
C THR A 116 -25.12 0.23 0.90
N VAL A 117 -26.10 0.65 0.10
CA VAL A 117 -27.43 -0.01 0.06
C VAL A 117 -27.32 -1.44 -0.44
N ARG A 118 -26.53 -1.70 -1.48
CA ARG A 118 -26.30 -3.07 -2.00
C ARG A 118 -25.61 -3.95 -0.95
N ALA A 119 -24.60 -3.43 -0.25
CA ALA A 119 -23.93 -4.14 0.83
C ALA A 119 -24.91 -4.51 1.96
N PHE A 120 -25.82 -3.60 2.33
CA PHE A 120 -26.88 -3.88 3.30
C PHE A 120 -27.85 -4.96 2.82
N LEU A 121 -28.23 -4.95 1.53
CA LEU A 121 -29.07 -6.02 0.95
C LEU A 121 -28.37 -7.39 1.00
N ILE A 122 -27.07 -7.45 0.71
CA ILE A 122 -26.26 -8.68 0.85
C ILE A 122 -26.25 -9.15 2.31
N TYR A 123 -26.11 -8.22 3.25
CA TYR A 123 -26.18 -8.52 4.68
C TYR A 123 -27.53 -9.12 5.07
N LEU A 124 -28.65 -8.60 4.54
CA LEU A 124 -29.98 -9.16 4.76
C LEU A 124 -30.15 -10.57 4.18
N VAL A 125 -29.53 -10.86 3.03
CA VAL A 125 -29.51 -12.22 2.47
C VAL A 125 -28.76 -13.17 3.43
N ALA A 126 -27.62 -12.75 3.96
CA ALA A 126 -26.89 -13.54 4.97
C ALA A 126 -27.69 -13.72 6.27
N LEU A 127 -28.42 -12.70 6.73
CA LEU A 127 -29.34 -12.84 7.85
C LEU A 127 -30.46 -13.85 7.55
N GLY A 128 -30.99 -13.86 6.32
CA GLY A 128 -31.95 -14.89 5.87
C GLY A 128 -31.36 -16.30 5.94
N PHE A 129 -30.10 -16.47 5.54
CA PHE A 129 -29.38 -17.74 5.70
C PHE A 129 -29.21 -18.13 7.18
N VAL A 130 -28.84 -17.18 8.05
CA VAL A 130 -28.72 -17.40 9.50
C VAL A 130 -30.07 -17.80 10.13
N VAL A 131 -31.18 -17.20 9.72
CA VAL A 131 -32.53 -17.61 10.14
C VAL A 131 -32.84 -19.04 9.68
N ALA A 132 -32.44 -19.40 8.46
CA ALA A 132 -32.62 -20.76 7.96
C ALA A 132 -31.81 -21.78 8.76
N LEU A 133 -30.55 -21.46 9.13
CA LEU A 133 -29.72 -22.31 10.00
C LEU A 133 -30.39 -22.55 11.36
N ASP A 134 -30.96 -21.51 11.96
CA ASP A 134 -31.64 -21.60 13.25
C ASP A 134 -32.90 -22.46 13.18
N ARG A 135 -33.74 -22.24 12.16
CA ARG A 135 -34.97 -23.00 11.95
C ARG A 135 -34.73 -24.47 11.65
N LEU A 136 -33.63 -24.78 10.98
CA LEU A 136 -33.22 -26.14 10.66
C LEU A 136 -32.42 -26.81 11.79
N GLY A 137 -32.11 -26.09 12.88
CA GLY A 137 -31.39 -26.62 14.02
C GLY A 137 -29.95 -27.03 13.70
N LEU A 138 -29.29 -26.34 12.76
CA LEU A 138 -28.00 -26.73 12.20
C LEU A 138 -26.79 -26.15 12.95
N TRP A 139 -26.99 -25.60 14.14
CA TRP A 139 -25.91 -25.06 14.96
C TRP A 139 -25.00 -26.18 15.49
N ARG A 140 -23.70 -25.92 15.48
CA ARG A 140 -22.69 -26.76 16.15
C ARG A 140 -22.13 -25.96 17.32
N ILE A 141 -22.53 -26.33 18.54
CA ILE A 141 -22.02 -25.70 19.74
C ILE A 141 -20.63 -26.29 20.01
N TRP A 142 -19.59 -25.48 19.84
CA TRP A 142 -18.21 -25.92 20.09
C TRP A 142 -17.79 -25.74 21.55
N PHE A 143 -18.46 -24.83 22.28
CA PHE A 143 -18.11 -24.46 23.65
C PHE A 143 -19.34 -24.45 24.57
N GLU A 144 -19.26 -25.19 25.67
CA GLU A 144 -20.24 -25.15 26.75
C GLU A 144 -19.57 -24.59 28.02
N PRO A 145 -20.18 -23.62 28.72
CA PRO A 145 -21.53 -23.08 28.48
C PRO A 145 -21.57 -21.98 27.40
N ALA A 146 -22.69 -21.86 26.69
CA ALA A 146 -22.93 -20.87 25.63
C ALA A 146 -22.68 -19.39 26.04
N LEU A 147 -22.69 -19.07 27.33
CA LEU A 147 -22.34 -17.75 27.84
C LEU A 147 -20.84 -17.44 27.73
N VAL A 148 -19.97 -18.45 27.86
CA VAL A 148 -18.51 -18.29 27.68
C VAL A 148 -18.20 -17.99 26.22
N GLU A 149 -18.87 -18.66 25.29
CA GLU A 149 -18.73 -18.41 23.85
C GLU A 149 -19.14 -16.96 23.49
N LEU A 150 -20.28 -16.50 24.01
CA LEU A 150 -20.69 -15.10 23.84
C LEU A 150 -19.66 -14.13 24.41
N ALA A 151 -19.13 -14.42 25.61
CA ALA A 151 -18.12 -13.59 26.25
C ALA A 151 -16.85 -13.48 25.38
N ILE A 152 -16.41 -14.58 24.76
CA ILE A 152 -15.25 -14.57 23.84
C ILE A 152 -15.54 -13.72 22.60
N ILE A 153 -16.71 -13.90 21.97
CA ILE A 153 -17.09 -13.12 20.78
C ILE A 153 -17.14 -11.62 21.10
N VAL A 154 -17.81 -11.26 22.19
CA VAL A 154 -17.98 -9.88 22.63
C VAL A 154 -16.64 -9.28 23.06
N ALA A 155 -15.84 -9.99 23.85
CA ALA A 155 -14.53 -9.52 24.28
C ALA A 155 -13.60 -9.30 23.07
N SER A 156 -13.65 -10.19 22.07
CA SER A 156 -12.87 -10.05 20.83
C SER A 156 -13.30 -8.81 20.05
N ALA A 157 -14.61 -8.60 19.89
CA ALA A 157 -15.13 -7.41 19.21
C ALA A 157 -14.79 -6.11 19.95
N ILE A 158 -14.84 -6.11 21.29
CA ILE A 158 -14.46 -4.98 22.13
C ILE A 158 -12.95 -4.72 22.01
N ALA A 159 -12.11 -5.74 22.12
CA ALA A 159 -10.66 -5.61 22.04
C ALA A 159 -10.22 -5.06 20.68
N VAL A 160 -10.78 -5.60 19.59
CA VAL A 160 -10.54 -5.11 18.23
C VAL A 160 -11.01 -3.67 18.09
N SER A 161 -12.23 -3.34 18.55
CA SER A 161 -12.72 -1.95 18.51
C SER A 161 -11.88 -1.00 19.35
N TRP A 162 -11.43 -1.42 20.54
CA TRP A 162 -10.58 -0.62 21.42
C TRP A 162 -9.20 -0.37 20.80
N PHE A 163 -8.58 -1.40 20.22
CA PHE A 163 -7.32 -1.31 19.50
C PHE A 163 -7.39 -0.22 18.41
N PHE A 164 -8.41 -0.26 17.57
CA PHE A 164 -8.59 0.75 16.52
C PHE A 164 -8.99 2.13 17.08
N ARG A 165 -9.80 2.20 18.15
CA ARG A 165 -10.13 3.48 18.81
C ARG A 165 -8.94 4.13 19.50
N ARG A 166 -7.94 3.36 19.95
CA ARG A 166 -6.70 3.93 20.49
C ARG A 166 -5.95 4.71 19.40
N GLY A 167 -5.96 4.22 18.16
CA GLY A 167 -5.44 4.96 17.00
C GLY A 167 -6.22 6.23 16.66
N LEU A 168 -7.50 6.30 17.03
CA LEU A 168 -8.36 7.49 16.85
C LEU A 168 -8.15 8.58 17.93
N ARG A 169 -7.43 8.29 19.02
CA ARG A 169 -7.09 9.31 20.02
C ARG A 169 -5.82 10.03 19.56
N ALA A 170 -5.99 11.18 18.92
CA ALA A 170 -4.91 12.14 18.78
C ALA A 170 -4.32 12.48 20.17
N PRO A 171 -3.02 12.81 20.27
CA PRO A 171 -2.46 13.42 21.47
C PRO A 171 -3.07 14.82 21.62
N SER A 172 -4.26 14.91 22.20
CA SER A 172 -4.92 16.17 22.52
C SER A 172 -4.78 16.43 24.01
N GLU A 173 -3.62 16.93 24.43
CA GLU A 173 -3.50 17.70 25.68
C GLU A 173 -2.18 18.48 25.61
N GLY A 174 -2.29 19.78 25.30
CA GLY A 174 -1.14 20.69 25.29
C GLY A 174 -1.17 21.83 24.26
N ALA A 175 -2.21 21.99 23.44
CA ALA A 175 -2.33 23.16 22.57
C ALA A 175 -2.97 24.33 23.32
N ALA A 176 -2.15 25.19 23.93
CA ALA A 176 -2.59 26.53 24.30
C ALA A 176 -2.75 27.37 23.01
N PRO A 177 -3.79 28.21 22.89
CA PRO A 177 -4.07 28.98 21.69
C PRO A 177 -2.92 29.96 21.39
N MET A 178 -2.39 29.86 20.18
CA MET A 178 -1.32 30.71 19.66
C MET A 178 -1.84 32.12 19.42
N HIS A 179 -1.68 33.01 20.41
CA HIS A 179 -1.66 34.44 20.17
C HIS A 179 -0.22 34.85 19.90
N ALA A 180 0.04 35.38 18.70
CA ALA A 180 1.32 35.94 18.33
C ALA A 180 1.65 37.18 19.16
N PRO A 181 2.84 37.26 19.79
CA PRO A 181 3.41 38.53 20.23
C PRO A 181 4.63 38.92 19.39
N ALA A 182 4.85 40.24 19.34
CA ALA A 182 5.93 40.95 18.67
C ALA A 182 7.33 40.62 19.26
N PRO A 183 8.43 41.00 18.58
CA PRO A 183 9.76 40.49 18.91
C PRO A 183 10.39 41.27 20.06
N GLU A 184 10.63 40.61 21.20
CA GLU A 184 11.54 41.11 22.23
C GLU A 184 12.57 40.06 22.68
N ALA A 185 13.77 40.59 22.89
CA ALA A 185 15.06 40.04 23.28
C ALA A 185 15.10 38.73 24.12
N HIS A 186 15.98 37.84 23.64
CA HIS A 186 16.71 36.76 24.31
C HIS A 186 16.38 36.44 25.79
N ALA A 187 15.73 35.29 25.96
CA ALA A 187 16.00 34.37 27.07
C ALA A 187 16.47 33.02 26.49
N PRO A 188 17.46 32.33 27.07
CA PRO A 188 17.87 31.02 26.59
C PRO A 188 16.73 30.03 26.81
N ALA A 189 16.40 29.27 25.77
CA ALA A 189 15.38 28.23 25.82
C ALA A 189 15.67 27.24 26.97
N PRO A 190 14.64 26.72 27.66
CA PRO A 190 14.84 25.61 28.58
C PRO A 190 15.45 24.45 27.79
N GLN A 191 16.60 23.97 28.26
CA GLN A 191 17.28 22.82 27.68
C GLN A 191 16.27 21.67 27.66
N ALA A 192 15.92 21.23 26.45
CA ALA A 192 15.11 20.05 26.25
C ALA A 192 15.77 18.91 27.04
N GLU A 193 15.04 18.38 28.02
CA GLU A 193 15.44 17.19 28.74
C GLU A 193 15.85 16.14 27.70
N ALA A 194 17.11 15.71 27.75
CA ALA A 194 17.66 14.74 26.83
C ALA A 194 16.75 13.50 26.85
N GLN A 195 15.90 13.38 25.82
CA GLN A 195 15.17 12.16 25.55
C GLN A 195 16.23 11.07 25.44
N VAL A 196 16.11 10.07 26.31
CA VAL A 196 16.97 8.89 26.28
C VAL A 196 16.81 8.27 24.89
N SER A 197 17.79 8.52 24.01
CA SER A 197 17.80 8.01 22.64
C SER A 197 18.00 6.50 22.73
N LEU A 198 16.89 5.77 22.64
CA LEU A 198 16.94 4.33 22.43
C LEU A 198 17.48 4.10 21.02
N PRO A 199 18.37 3.12 20.82
CA PRO A 199 18.83 2.79 19.47
C PRO A 199 17.64 2.43 18.57
N PRO A 200 17.67 2.80 17.28
CA PRO A 200 16.59 2.47 16.36
C PRO A 200 16.43 0.95 16.23
N GLU A 201 15.18 0.49 16.12
CA GLU A 201 14.88 -0.94 15.99
C GLU A 201 15.20 -1.46 14.58
N ARG A 202 14.93 -0.63 13.56
CA ARG A 202 15.28 -0.90 12.17
C ARG A 202 15.71 0.39 11.50
N LEU A 203 16.99 0.47 11.13
CA LEU A 203 17.51 1.62 10.43
C LEU A 203 17.07 1.53 8.97
N ARG A 204 16.54 2.62 8.41
CA ARG A 204 16.24 2.74 6.98
C ARG A 204 17.03 3.91 6.40
N LEU A 205 17.72 3.65 5.30
CA LEU A 205 18.34 4.66 4.45
C LEU A 205 17.39 4.96 3.29
N ALA A 206 16.84 6.17 3.25
CA ALA A 206 15.92 6.62 2.22
C ALA A 206 16.04 8.13 1.99
N PRO A 207 16.33 8.59 0.77
CA PRO A 207 16.34 10.00 0.46
C PRO A 207 14.90 10.51 0.38
N GLU A 208 14.55 11.50 1.19
CA GLU A 208 13.21 12.08 1.25
C GLU A 208 13.33 13.60 1.38
N TYR A 209 12.58 14.35 0.56
CA TYR A 209 12.70 15.81 0.54
C TYR A 209 12.38 16.43 1.90
N HIS A 210 13.21 17.39 2.32
CA HIS A 210 13.11 18.10 3.59
C HIS A 210 13.19 17.20 4.84
N CYS A 211 13.68 15.97 4.67
CA CYS A 211 13.87 15.01 5.74
C CYS A 211 15.35 14.59 5.78
N SER A 212 15.79 14.10 6.94
CA SER A 212 17.04 13.37 7.05
C SER A 212 16.94 12.05 6.27
N PRO A 213 18.04 11.58 5.66
CA PRO A 213 18.06 10.34 4.90
C PRO A 213 17.96 9.07 5.77
N LEU A 214 18.02 9.20 7.11
CA LEU A 214 17.97 8.09 8.05
C LEU A 214 16.69 8.08 8.88
N TRP A 215 16.12 6.88 9.04
CA TRP A 215 14.86 6.66 9.74
C TRP A 215 14.92 5.45 10.68
N ASP A 216 14.22 5.53 11.80
CA ASP A 216 13.73 4.35 12.53
C ASP A 216 12.43 3.90 11.87
N ASP A 217 12.50 2.87 11.05
CA ASP A 217 11.42 2.42 10.17
C ASP A 217 10.21 1.91 10.97
N GLU A 218 10.45 1.25 12.11
CA GLU A 218 9.39 0.72 12.97
C GLU A 218 8.68 1.85 13.73
N ARG A 219 9.44 2.83 14.23
CA ARG A 219 8.89 3.95 15.00
C ARG A 219 8.46 5.13 14.13
N ARG A 220 8.77 5.10 12.84
CA ARG A 220 8.59 6.19 11.87
C ARG A 220 9.14 7.51 12.37
N ASN A 221 10.30 7.46 13.01
CA ASN A 221 11.02 8.64 13.48
C ASN A 221 12.22 8.92 12.58
N MET A 222 12.43 10.19 12.28
CA MET A 222 13.59 10.66 11.55
C MET A 222 14.81 10.69 12.48
N LEU A 223 15.97 10.28 11.98
CA LEU A 223 17.21 10.20 12.73
C LEU A 223 18.25 11.08 12.07
N LEU A 224 19.02 11.85 12.85
CA LEU A 224 20.18 12.55 12.31
C LEU A 224 21.37 11.58 12.26
N PRO A 225 22.16 11.54 11.18
CA PRO A 225 23.33 10.66 11.10
C PRO A 225 24.31 10.85 12.25
N GLY A 226 24.52 12.10 12.69
CA GLY A 226 25.38 12.45 13.82
C GLY A 226 24.89 11.99 15.20
N ASP A 227 23.62 11.64 15.35
CA ASP A 227 23.07 11.08 16.60
C ASP A 227 23.32 9.57 16.72
N LEU A 228 23.80 8.94 15.64
CA LEU A 228 24.15 7.52 15.61
C LEU A 228 25.64 7.34 15.89
N ALA A 229 26.00 6.18 16.45
CA ALA A 229 27.40 5.80 16.72
C ALA A 229 28.13 5.36 15.44
N LEU A 230 28.10 6.20 14.40
CA LEU A 230 28.75 6.00 13.11
C LEU A 230 30.09 6.76 13.05
N SER A 231 30.95 6.36 12.12
CA SER A 231 32.20 7.06 11.85
C SER A 231 31.93 8.47 11.30
N PRO A 232 32.73 9.48 11.69
CA PRO A 232 32.59 10.83 11.15
C PRO A 232 32.67 10.88 9.62
N GLU A 233 33.46 10.00 9.02
CA GLU A 233 33.61 9.87 7.58
C GLU A 233 32.31 9.38 6.91
N LEU A 234 31.63 8.39 7.50
CA LEU A 234 30.35 7.90 6.98
C LEU A 234 29.23 8.93 7.16
N VAL A 235 29.18 9.62 8.30
CA VAL A 235 28.23 10.72 8.55
C VAL A 235 28.38 11.81 7.49
N ALA A 236 29.60 12.28 7.24
CA ALA A 236 29.84 13.32 6.23
C ALA A 236 29.47 12.89 4.81
N ARG A 237 29.64 11.61 4.48
CA ARG A 237 29.21 11.05 3.18
C ARG A 237 27.70 10.97 3.05
N ILE A 238 27.00 10.56 4.11
CA ILE A 238 25.53 10.53 4.14
C ILE A 238 24.97 11.94 3.95
N ASP A 239 25.50 12.91 4.68
CA ASP A 239 25.06 14.30 4.59
C ASP A 239 25.30 14.87 3.18
N ALA A 240 26.48 14.65 2.60
CA ALA A 240 26.79 15.11 1.24
C ALA A 240 25.92 14.44 0.18
N TRP A 241 25.64 13.14 0.33
CA TRP A 241 24.78 12.39 -0.57
C TRP A 241 23.32 12.85 -0.50
N ASP A 242 22.80 13.15 0.70
CA ASP A 242 21.47 13.72 0.84
C ASP A 242 21.40 15.16 0.33
N ASP A 243 22.39 16.00 0.63
CA ASP A 243 22.47 17.38 0.10
C ASP A 243 22.37 17.42 -1.44
N GLU A 244 23.04 16.49 -2.13
CA GLU A 244 22.93 16.35 -3.58
C GLU A 244 21.49 16.03 -4.03
N PHE A 245 20.77 15.17 -3.30
CA PHE A 245 19.37 14.86 -3.57
C PHE A 245 18.45 16.06 -3.27
N GLN A 246 18.60 16.68 -2.10
CA GLN A 246 17.81 17.85 -1.68
C GLN A 246 17.97 19.01 -2.67
N ALA A 247 19.16 19.17 -3.28
CA ALA A 247 19.42 20.19 -4.30
C ALA A 247 18.60 19.98 -5.59
N THR A 248 18.06 18.78 -5.82
CA THR A 248 17.17 18.50 -6.97
C THR A 248 15.72 18.90 -6.75
N TYR A 249 15.35 19.28 -5.52
CA TYR A 249 13.97 19.62 -5.16
C TYR A 249 13.41 20.77 -6.01
N ARG A 250 12.18 20.58 -6.47
CA ARG A 250 11.40 21.60 -7.17
C ARG A 250 9.96 21.62 -6.68
N GLU A 251 9.45 22.80 -6.34
CA GLU A 251 8.08 22.98 -5.85
C GLU A 251 7.01 22.56 -6.90
N ASP A 252 7.31 22.73 -8.19
CA ASP A 252 6.43 22.35 -9.30
C ASP A 252 6.47 20.86 -9.67
N ASN A 253 7.46 20.12 -9.15
CA ASN A 253 7.57 18.68 -9.29
C ASN A 253 8.13 18.07 -7.99
N PRO A 254 7.32 17.98 -6.92
CA PRO A 254 7.79 17.60 -5.60
C PRO A 254 8.16 16.11 -5.46
N LEU A 255 7.92 15.29 -6.50
CA LEU A 255 8.19 13.85 -6.49
C LEU A 255 9.29 13.43 -7.48
N GLY A 256 9.50 14.18 -8.57
CA GLY A 256 10.52 13.85 -9.57
C GLY A 256 11.82 14.57 -9.29
N ALA A 257 12.83 13.84 -8.82
CA ALA A 257 14.20 14.34 -8.78
C ALA A 257 14.73 14.52 -10.21
N ILE A 258 15.29 15.69 -10.51
CA ILE A 258 15.92 15.95 -11.81
C ILE A 258 17.37 16.36 -11.58
N PHE A 259 18.26 15.39 -11.63
CA PHE A 259 19.69 15.64 -11.57
C PHE A 259 20.18 16.38 -12.83
N PRO A 260 21.26 17.18 -12.73
CA PRO A 260 21.81 17.96 -13.84
C PRO A 260 22.17 17.12 -15.07
N SER A 261 22.50 15.84 -14.87
CA SER A 261 22.72 14.87 -15.93
C SER A 261 22.41 13.46 -15.45
N VAL A 262 22.13 12.54 -16.36
CA VAL A 262 21.94 11.11 -16.05
C VAL A 262 23.22 10.52 -15.44
N ALA A 263 24.40 10.96 -15.88
CA ALA A 263 25.67 10.49 -15.31
C ALA A 263 25.83 10.88 -13.84
N ALA A 264 25.39 12.09 -13.45
CA ALA A 264 25.39 12.53 -12.05
C ALA A 264 24.43 11.69 -11.20
N GLU A 265 23.24 11.42 -11.71
CA GLU A 265 22.26 10.57 -11.03
C GLU A 265 22.77 9.13 -10.86
N ARG A 266 23.33 8.52 -11.91
CA ARG A 266 23.98 7.20 -11.82
C ARG A 266 25.09 7.19 -10.77
N ALA A 267 25.85 8.28 -10.64
CA ALA A 267 26.89 8.39 -9.61
C ALA A 267 26.29 8.48 -8.21
N TRP A 268 25.25 9.27 -8.03
CA TRP A 268 24.51 9.41 -6.78
C TRP A 268 23.85 8.09 -6.33
N VAL A 269 23.22 7.35 -7.24
CA VAL A 269 22.65 6.02 -6.95
C VAL A 269 23.73 5.04 -6.49
N ARG A 270 24.86 4.96 -7.21
CA ARG A 270 25.99 4.12 -6.82
C ARG A 270 26.57 4.50 -5.46
N GLU A 271 26.67 5.78 -5.17
CA GLU A 271 27.15 6.25 -3.86
C GLU A 271 26.17 5.87 -2.75
N GLY A 272 24.85 5.98 -2.98
CA GLY A 272 23.83 5.54 -2.01
C GLY A 272 23.98 4.07 -1.65
N TYR A 273 24.20 3.19 -2.64
CA TYR A 273 24.44 1.76 -2.37
C TYR A 273 25.79 1.50 -1.68
N ALA A 274 26.82 2.29 -2.00
CA ALA A 274 28.11 2.21 -1.29
C ALA A 274 27.97 2.63 0.18
N ILE A 275 27.25 3.73 0.45
CA ILE A 275 26.88 4.18 1.79
C ILE A 275 26.10 3.10 2.52
N ALA A 276 25.09 2.49 1.90
CA ALA A 276 24.34 1.39 2.49
C ALA A 276 25.23 0.20 2.89
N GLY A 277 26.20 -0.15 2.04
CA GLY A 277 27.18 -1.19 2.31
C GLY A 277 28.10 -0.87 3.49
N ASP A 278 28.45 0.40 3.68
CA ASP A 278 29.28 0.86 4.80
C ASP A 278 28.48 0.97 6.09
N LEU A 279 27.25 1.48 5.98
CA LEU A 279 26.26 1.53 7.05
C LEU A 279 25.98 0.12 7.58
N GLY A 280 25.83 -0.89 6.72
CA GLY A 280 25.67 -2.28 7.15
C GLY A 280 26.87 -2.88 7.86
N ARG A 281 28.07 -2.28 7.75
CA ARG A 281 29.27 -2.70 8.50
C ARG A 281 29.40 -2.02 9.86
N GLU A 282 28.96 -0.76 9.96
CA GLU A 282 29.05 0.03 11.18
C GLU A 282 27.80 -0.09 12.08
N TRP A 283 26.63 -0.30 11.48
CA TRP A 283 25.37 -0.46 12.18
C TRP A 283 25.14 -1.93 12.60
N PRO A 284 24.98 -2.22 13.90
CA PRO A 284 24.84 -3.60 14.40
C PRO A 284 23.43 -4.19 14.21
N GLY A 285 22.44 -3.36 13.86
CA GLY A 285 21.04 -3.74 13.74
C GLY A 285 20.60 -4.04 12.30
N PRO A 286 19.30 -4.34 12.11
CA PRO A 286 18.76 -4.52 10.77
C PRO A 286 18.77 -3.19 10.00
N LEU A 287 19.13 -3.27 8.72
CA LEU A 287 19.17 -2.16 7.78
C LEU A 287 18.21 -2.43 6.62
N ASN A 288 17.37 -1.44 6.32
CA ASN A 288 16.52 -1.39 5.14
C ASN A 288 17.09 -0.33 4.17
N VAL A 289 17.26 -0.67 2.90
CA VAL A 289 17.83 0.24 1.89
C VAL A 289 16.73 0.58 0.90
N GLN A 290 16.33 1.85 0.89
CA GLN A 290 15.24 2.35 0.06
C GLN A 290 15.70 3.60 -0.70
N ILE A 291 16.69 3.42 -1.57
CA ILE A 291 17.18 4.48 -2.47
C ILE A 291 16.16 4.77 -3.58
N SER A 292 15.49 3.72 -4.08
CA SER A 292 14.42 3.84 -5.07
C SER A 292 13.10 4.27 -4.43
N ALA A 293 12.43 5.22 -5.06
CA ALA A 293 11.08 5.66 -4.75
C ALA A 293 9.99 4.79 -5.42
N LEU A 294 10.34 3.76 -6.20
CA LEU A 294 9.40 2.98 -7.01
C LEU A 294 8.23 2.42 -6.19
N ASP A 295 8.48 1.85 -5.02
CA ASP A 295 7.43 1.31 -4.14
C ASP A 295 6.49 2.40 -3.58
N MET A 296 7.01 3.60 -3.36
CA MET A 296 6.21 4.76 -2.97
C MET A 296 5.34 5.21 -4.14
N LEU A 297 5.92 5.37 -5.33
CA LEU A 297 5.19 5.72 -6.56
C LEU A 297 4.09 4.71 -6.87
N MET A 298 4.37 3.41 -6.72
CA MET A 298 3.37 2.35 -6.89
C MET A 298 2.26 2.42 -5.83
N ARG A 299 2.59 2.74 -4.57
CA ARG A 299 1.58 2.93 -3.51
C ARG A 299 0.69 4.12 -3.80
N ASP A 300 1.27 5.26 -4.16
CA ASP A 300 0.53 6.48 -4.48
C ASP A 300 -0.34 6.28 -5.73
N ALA A 301 0.19 5.63 -6.76
CA ALA A 301 -0.60 5.27 -7.94
C ALA A 301 -1.74 4.27 -7.63
N ARG A 302 -1.78 3.62 -6.47
CA ARG A 302 -2.83 2.67 -6.07
C ARG A 302 -3.68 3.12 -4.89
N HIS A 303 -3.46 4.31 -4.33
CA HIS A 303 -4.02 4.70 -3.02
C HIS A 303 -5.55 4.60 -2.92
N ASP A 304 -6.28 4.81 -4.02
CA ASP A 304 -7.74 4.75 -4.14
C ASP A 304 -8.25 3.51 -4.91
N LEU A 305 -7.35 2.61 -5.32
CA LEU A 305 -7.70 1.40 -6.05
C LEU A 305 -7.95 0.22 -5.10
N SER A 306 -8.93 -0.61 -5.46
CA SER A 306 -9.10 -1.90 -4.78
C SER A 306 -7.92 -2.83 -5.09
N PRO A 307 -7.48 -3.71 -4.16
CA PRO A 307 -6.37 -4.62 -4.36
C PRO A 307 -6.45 -5.45 -5.65
N LEU A 308 -7.67 -5.84 -6.04
CA LEU A 308 -7.93 -6.66 -7.23
C LEU A 308 -8.03 -5.86 -8.53
N THR A 309 -7.97 -4.53 -8.46
CA THR A 309 -8.05 -3.69 -9.66
C THR A 309 -6.68 -3.60 -10.32
N PRO A 310 -6.54 -3.98 -11.60
CA PRO A 310 -5.31 -3.75 -12.35
C PRO A 310 -4.95 -2.27 -12.35
N MET A 311 -3.65 -1.96 -12.40
CA MET A 311 -3.22 -0.56 -12.52
C MET A 311 -3.71 0.03 -13.84
N PRO A 312 -4.46 1.14 -13.82
CA PRO A 312 -4.80 1.91 -15.01
C PRO A 312 -3.56 2.34 -15.78
N GLU A 313 -3.68 2.47 -17.09
CA GLU A 313 -2.56 2.79 -18.00
C GLU A 313 -1.95 4.17 -17.72
N ASP A 314 -2.79 5.19 -17.55
CA ASP A 314 -2.40 6.56 -17.21
C ASP A 314 -1.57 6.64 -15.93
N ARG A 315 -1.86 5.77 -14.94
CA ARG A 315 -1.09 5.71 -13.70
C ARG A 315 0.25 5.00 -13.86
N GLY A 316 0.32 3.97 -14.71
CA GLY A 316 1.58 3.33 -15.07
C GLY A 316 2.50 4.29 -15.83
N GLN A 317 1.94 5.08 -16.74
CA GLN A 317 2.64 6.16 -17.45
C GLN A 317 3.15 7.21 -16.46
N TRP A 318 2.30 7.69 -15.56
CA TRP A 318 2.69 8.68 -14.54
C TRP A 318 3.86 8.20 -13.67
N ILE A 319 3.89 6.91 -13.28
CA ILE A 319 5.06 6.33 -12.58
C ILE A 319 6.29 6.41 -13.48
N GLY A 320 6.18 5.96 -14.74
CA GLY A 320 7.29 5.98 -15.70
C GLY A 320 7.88 7.38 -15.90
N GLU A 321 7.04 8.40 -16.03
CA GLU A 321 7.45 9.80 -16.18
C GLU A 321 8.25 10.34 -14.98
N LEU A 322 8.05 9.75 -13.79
CA LEU A 322 8.75 10.10 -12.55
C LEU A 322 9.97 9.22 -12.26
N CYS A 323 10.15 8.11 -12.99
CA CYS A 323 11.27 7.20 -12.77
C CYS A 323 12.61 7.84 -13.16
N GLY A 324 13.57 7.75 -12.24
CA GLY A 324 14.99 7.99 -12.48
C GLY A 324 15.77 6.68 -12.56
N VAL A 325 17.10 6.77 -12.42
CA VAL A 325 18.01 5.63 -12.50
C VAL A 325 17.67 4.57 -11.45
N ALA A 326 17.43 4.97 -10.20
CA ALA A 326 17.15 4.05 -9.10
C ALA A 326 15.83 3.28 -9.29
N GLU A 327 14.78 3.93 -9.82
CA GLU A 327 13.51 3.29 -10.13
C GLU A 327 13.62 2.31 -11.30
N ILE A 328 14.42 2.65 -12.31
CA ILE A 328 14.66 1.76 -13.45
C ILE A 328 15.41 0.50 -13.01
N GLU A 329 16.49 0.66 -12.23
CA GLU A 329 17.24 -0.46 -11.66
C GLU A 329 16.32 -1.35 -10.80
N ALA A 330 15.52 -0.76 -9.90
CA ALA A 330 14.57 -1.51 -9.07
C ALA A 330 13.49 -2.23 -9.90
N ALA A 331 12.99 -1.63 -10.98
CA ALA A 331 12.02 -2.26 -11.88
C ALA A 331 12.63 -3.46 -12.61
N ILE A 332 13.88 -3.36 -13.07
CA ILE A 332 14.61 -4.47 -13.71
C ILE A 332 14.87 -5.59 -12.71
N GLU A 333 15.30 -5.27 -11.48
CA GLU A 333 15.48 -6.26 -10.41
C GLU A 333 14.16 -6.99 -10.08
N ARG A 334 13.04 -6.26 -10.09
CA ARG A 334 11.72 -6.86 -9.86
C ARG A 334 11.29 -7.76 -11.01
N LEU A 335 11.55 -7.38 -12.27
CA LEU A 335 11.35 -8.25 -13.44
C LEU A 335 12.20 -9.53 -13.35
N ASP A 336 13.44 -9.42 -12.86
CA ASP A 336 14.32 -10.56 -12.64
C ASP A 336 13.79 -11.52 -11.58
N ALA A 337 13.30 -10.98 -10.47
CA ALA A 337 12.66 -11.80 -9.43
C ALA A 337 11.42 -12.52 -9.96
N LEU A 338 10.56 -11.81 -10.69
CA LEU A 338 9.35 -12.37 -11.30
C LEU A 338 9.66 -13.42 -12.37
N SER A 339 10.70 -13.21 -13.18
CA SER A 339 11.13 -14.20 -14.18
C SER A 339 11.62 -15.48 -13.52
N ARG A 340 12.41 -15.38 -12.43
CA ARG A 340 12.83 -16.56 -11.67
C ARG A 340 11.65 -17.27 -11.03
N GLU A 341 10.76 -16.53 -10.37
CA GLU A 341 9.56 -17.09 -9.74
C GLU A 341 8.71 -17.85 -10.74
N ARG A 342 8.44 -17.25 -11.91
CA ARG A 342 7.70 -17.90 -13.01
C ARG A 342 8.35 -19.20 -13.47
N ASP A 343 9.66 -19.21 -13.63
CA ASP A 343 10.41 -20.37 -14.12
C ASP A 343 10.46 -21.51 -13.08
N GLU A 344 10.28 -21.19 -11.80
CA GLU A 344 10.15 -22.16 -10.70
C GLU A 344 8.73 -22.73 -10.52
N LEU A 345 7.70 -22.10 -11.11
CA LEU A 345 6.31 -22.53 -10.97
C LEU A 345 6.00 -23.83 -11.72
N PRO A 346 5.26 -24.77 -11.10
CA PRO A 346 4.77 -25.96 -11.77
C PRO A 346 3.90 -25.64 -13.00
N ASP A 347 3.94 -26.48 -14.03
CA ASP A 347 3.21 -26.26 -15.29
C ASP A 347 1.69 -26.17 -15.17
N TRP A 348 1.12 -26.67 -14.08
CA TRP A 348 -0.32 -26.63 -13.82
C TRP A 348 -0.78 -25.34 -13.13
N ASP A 349 0.13 -24.53 -12.58
CA ASP A 349 -0.20 -23.31 -11.83
C ASP A 349 -0.32 -22.10 -12.77
N GLY A 350 -1.35 -22.14 -13.62
CA GLY A 350 -1.64 -21.10 -14.59
C GLY A 350 -2.02 -19.76 -13.94
N ASP A 351 -2.76 -19.78 -12.82
CA ASP A 351 -3.22 -18.56 -12.15
C ASP A 351 -2.03 -17.73 -11.63
N SER A 352 -1.06 -18.37 -10.96
CA SER A 352 0.16 -17.68 -10.50
C SER A 352 1.01 -17.18 -11.67
N ARG A 353 1.09 -17.94 -12.77
CA ARG A 353 1.79 -17.50 -14.00
C ARG A 353 1.14 -16.26 -14.60
N ASP A 354 -0.20 -16.21 -14.63
CA ASP A 354 -0.96 -15.07 -15.14
C ASP A 354 -0.80 -13.84 -14.23
N ASP A 355 -0.78 -14.03 -12.90
CA ASP A 355 -0.53 -12.95 -11.93
C ASP A 355 0.87 -12.34 -12.10
N ILE A 356 1.88 -13.19 -12.28
CA ILE A 356 3.26 -12.78 -12.56
C ILE A 356 3.31 -12.02 -13.89
N ALA A 357 2.72 -12.57 -14.95
CA ALA A 357 2.72 -11.93 -16.27
C ALA A 357 2.10 -10.53 -16.23
N ARG A 358 0.94 -10.36 -15.57
CA ARG A 358 0.31 -9.04 -15.39
C ARG A 358 1.19 -8.05 -14.65
N THR A 359 1.99 -8.53 -13.71
CA THR A 359 2.95 -7.69 -12.97
C THR A 359 4.15 -7.32 -13.84
N GLN A 360 4.66 -8.26 -14.64
CA GLN A 360 5.73 -7.98 -15.60
C GLN A 360 5.28 -6.99 -16.69
N GLU A 361 4.05 -7.11 -17.19
CA GLU A 361 3.44 -6.14 -18.11
C GLU A 361 3.29 -4.74 -17.51
N LEU A 362 3.03 -4.63 -16.20
CA LEU A 362 3.04 -3.34 -15.52
C LEU A 362 4.43 -2.70 -15.55
N PHE A 363 5.48 -3.45 -15.21
CA PHE A 363 6.86 -2.92 -15.27
C PHE A 363 7.30 -2.60 -16.69
N GLN A 364 6.92 -3.42 -17.68
CA GLN A 364 7.14 -3.09 -19.09
C GLN A 364 6.52 -1.73 -19.44
N ARG A 365 5.27 -1.48 -19.05
CA ARG A 365 4.58 -0.20 -19.31
C ARG A 365 5.23 0.97 -18.61
N ILE A 366 5.66 0.80 -17.35
CA ILE A 366 6.40 1.83 -16.61
C ILE A 366 7.69 2.18 -17.38
N LEU A 367 8.49 1.17 -17.73
CA LEU A 367 9.76 1.33 -18.44
C LEU A 367 9.59 1.93 -19.84
N ALA A 368 8.45 1.68 -20.51
CA ALA A 368 8.12 2.28 -21.81
C ALA A 368 7.86 3.79 -21.75
N HIS A 369 7.49 4.33 -20.57
CA HIS A 369 7.16 5.75 -20.38
C HIS A 369 8.24 6.52 -19.61
N VAL A 370 9.37 5.87 -19.31
CA VAL A 370 10.54 6.53 -18.75
C VAL A 370 11.02 7.65 -19.69
N PRO A 371 11.46 8.82 -19.18
CA PRO A 371 12.00 9.87 -20.03
C PRO A 371 13.16 9.39 -20.92
N ALA A 372 13.16 9.79 -22.19
CA ALA A 372 14.11 9.30 -23.20
C ALA A 372 15.60 9.44 -22.83
N ARG A 373 15.96 10.39 -21.94
CA ARG A 373 17.32 10.54 -21.42
C ARG A 373 17.84 9.29 -20.68
N TYR A 374 16.95 8.43 -20.17
CA TYR A 374 17.30 7.20 -19.43
C TYR A 374 17.16 5.93 -20.27
N ILE A 375 17.03 6.03 -21.60
CA ILE A 375 16.83 4.84 -22.45
C ILE A 375 17.99 3.84 -22.35
N GLU A 376 19.22 4.31 -22.10
CA GLU A 376 20.39 3.46 -21.85
C GLU A 376 20.23 2.66 -20.55
N ASP A 377 19.65 3.26 -19.50
CA ASP A 377 19.41 2.60 -18.21
C ASP A 377 18.33 1.52 -18.36
N VAL A 378 17.28 1.78 -19.15
CA VAL A 378 16.30 0.75 -19.52
C VAL A 378 16.97 -0.37 -20.32
N ALA A 379 17.82 -0.03 -21.28
CA ALA A 379 18.53 -0.98 -22.12
C ALA A 379 19.51 -1.88 -21.37
N ALA A 380 20.02 -1.45 -20.20
CA ALA A 380 20.86 -2.29 -19.33
C ALA A 380 20.13 -3.59 -18.93
N GLY A 381 18.80 -3.58 -18.84
CA GLY A 381 18.00 -4.77 -18.56
C GLY A 381 18.08 -5.86 -19.64
N LEU A 382 18.52 -5.52 -20.87
CA LEU A 382 18.79 -6.50 -21.93
C LEU A 382 20.01 -7.39 -21.62
N GLU A 383 20.82 -7.03 -20.62
CA GLU A 383 21.95 -7.84 -20.16
C GLU A 383 21.58 -8.76 -18.98
N SER A 384 20.31 -8.75 -18.55
CA SER A 384 19.82 -9.60 -17.46
C SER A 384 20.11 -11.08 -17.71
N PRO A 385 20.47 -11.85 -16.66
CA PRO A 385 20.61 -13.30 -16.76
C PRO A 385 19.27 -13.99 -17.09
N GLN A 386 18.14 -13.37 -16.76
CA GLN A 386 16.81 -13.92 -16.97
C GLN A 386 16.30 -13.59 -18.37
N TRP A 387 16.10 -14.61 -19.19
CA TRP A 387 15.60 -14.42 -20.57
C TRP A 387 14.23 -13.75 -20.59
N GLY A 388 13.38 -14.02 -19.58
CA GLY A 388 12.08 -13.37 -19.42
C GLY A 388 12.20 -11.85 -19.26
N THR A 389 13.08 -11.38 -18.38
CA THR A 389 13.34 -9.95 -18.20
C THR A 389 13.76 -9.28 -19.50
N ARG A 390 14.69 -9.90 -20.25
CA ARG A 390 15.16 -9.34 -21.53
C ARG A 390 14.01 -9.12 -22.53
N VAL A 391 13.03 -10.02 -22.57
CA VAL A 391 11.84 -9.88 -23.42
C VAL A 391 10.96 -8.69 -23.00
N TYR A 392 10.67 -8.55 -21.71
CA TYR A 392 9.85 -7.42 -21.22
C TYR A 392 10.58 -6.07 -21.39
N VAL A 393 11.90 -6.05 -21.18
CA VAL A 393 12.72 -4.85 -21.44
C VAL A 393 12.73 -4.51 -22.93
N ALA A 394 12.86 -5.51 -23.82
CA ALA A 394 12.74 -5.28 -25.26
C ALA A 394 11.36 -4.73 -25.65
N GLY A 395 10.29 -5.24 -25.03
CA GLY A 395 8.93 -4.72 -25.19
C GLY A 395 8.78 -3.29 -24.69
N ALA A 396 9.45 -2.93 -23.60
CA ALA A 396 9.46 -1.56 -23.08
C ALA A 396 10.19 -0.62 -24.04
N LEU A 397 11.37 -1.00 -24.51
CA LEU A 397 12.16 -0.23 -25.49
C LEU A 397 11.40 -0.02 -26.80
N ALA A 398 10.59 -0.98 -27.23
CA ALA A 398 9.74 -0.82 -28.42
C ALA A 398 8.69 0.31 -28.27
N GLY A 399 8.34 0.69 -27.04
CA GLY A 399 7.47 1.85 -26.76
C GLY A 399 8.18 3.20 -26.81
N HIS A 400 9.52 3.23 -26.91
CA HIS A 400 10.31 4.47 -27.03
C HIS A 400 10.43 4.93 -28.49
N GLU A 401 11.01 6.12 -28.68
CA GLU A 401 11.27 6.67 -30.01
C GLU A 401 12.08 5.71 -30.90
N ARG A 402 11.54 5.45 -32.09
CA ARG A 402 12.04 4.44 -33.04
C ARG A 402 13.51 4.63 -33.41
N GLU A 403 13.96 5.87 -33.60
CA GLU A 403 15.32 6.18 -34.02
C GLU A 403 16.36 5.71 -32.99
N THR A 404 15.99 5.75 -31.71
CA THR A 404 16.85 5.36 -30.58
C THR A 404 16.65 3.90 -30.20
N ALA A 405 15.41 3.41 -30.21
CA ALA A 405 15.07 2.05 -29.76
C ALA A 405 15.50 0.95 -30.75
N LEU A 406 15.29 1.13 -32.06
CA LEU A 406 15.53 0.06 -33.03
C LEU A 406 17.00 -0.40 -33.12
N PRO A 407 18.01 0.50 -33.11
CA PRO A 407 19.41 0.06 -33.07
C PRO A 407 19.71 -0.83 -31.86
N ILE A 408 19.19 -0.47 -30.67
CA ILE A 408 19.38 -1.22 -29.43
C ILE A 408 18.75 -2.62 -29.54
N LEU A 409 17.49 -2.70 -30.01
CA LEU A 409 16.77 -3.96 -30.16
C LEU A 409 17.44 -4.90 -31.18
N ARG A 410 17.98 -4.35 -32.28
CA ARG A 410 18.72 -5.14 -33.28
C ARG A 410 20.01 -5.71 -32.72
N ASP A 411 20.77 -4.92 -31.96
CA ASP A 411 21.98 -5.39 -31.28
C ASP A 411 21.66 -6.47 -30.25
N ALA A 412 20.61 -6.27 -29.44
CA ALA A 412 20.14 -7.24 -28.46
C ALA A 412 19.78 -8.58 -29.12
N LEU A 413 19.01 -8.53 -30.22
CA LEU A 413 18.64 -9.72 -30.99
C LEU A 413 19.86 -10.46 -31.56
N ALA A 414 20.88 -9.72 -32.02
CA ALA A 414 22.10 -10.31 -32.57
C ALA A 414 22.95 -11.02 -31.49
N ARG A 415 22.89 -10.55 -30.24
CA ARG A 415 23.61 -11.13 -29.09
C ARG A 415 22.81 -12.21 -28.36
N GLU A 416 21.50 -12.29 -28.55
CA GLU A 416 20.62 -13.21 -27.83
C GLU A 416 20.98 -14.67 -28.12
N LYS A 417 21.12 -15.46 -27.05
CA LYS A 417 21.51 -16.88 -27.09
C LYS A 417 20.33 -17.81 -26.82
N ASP A 418 19.38 -17.36 -25.98
CA ASP A 418 18.17 -18.09 -25.66
C ASP A 418 17.19 -18.08 -26.85
N GLU A 419 16.73 -19.26 -27.25
CA GLU A 419 15.89 -19.40 -28.44
C GLU A 419 14.49 -18.79 -28.24
N THR A 420 13.93 -18.89 -27.04
CA THR A 420 12.62 -18.35 -26.71
C THR A 420 12.66 -16.82 -26.73
N ALA A 421 13.64 -16.23 -26.03
CA ALA A 421 13.85 -14.79 -26.06
C ALA A 421 14.12 -14.28 -27.47
N ARG A 422 14.96 -14.97 -28.26
CA ARG A 422 15.25 -14.59 -29.65
C ARG A 422 13.97 -14.51 -30.50
N GLN A 423 13.09 -15.51 -30.40
CA GLN A 423 11.83 -15.53 -31.14
C GLN A 423 10.90 -14.39 -30.72
N LEU A 424 10.74 -14.16 -29.41
CA LEU A 424 9.88 -13.11 -28.90
C LEU A 424 10.40 -11.71 -29.23
N ILE A 425 11.71 -11.46 -29.07
CA ILE A 425 12.36 -10.20 -29.43
C ILE A 425 12.24 -9.95 -30.95
N THR A 426 12.32 -10.99 -31.77
CA THR A 426 12.10 -10.87 -33.23
C THR A 426 10.70 -10.34 -33.54
N VAL A 427 9.66 -10.86 -32.86
CA VAL A 427 8.28 -10.40 -33.03
C VAL A 427 8.13 -8.95 -32.56
N ILE A 428 8.68 -8.61 -31.40
CA ILE A 428 8.66 -7.25 -30.86
C ILE A 428 9.31 -6.27 -31.84
N LEU A 429 10.49 -6.60 -32.36
CA LEU A 429 11.20 -5.78 -33.33
C LEU A 429 10.39 -5.60 -34.62
N ALA A 430 9.80 -6.68 -35.15
CA ALA A 430 8.98 -6.61 -36.36
C ALA A 430 7.75 -5.71 -36.17
N ASN A 431 7.09 -5.77 -35.01
CA ASN A 431 5.95 -4.92 -34.68
C ASN A 431 6.37 -3.45 -34.61
N ALA A 432 7.45 -3.14 -33.86
CA ALA A 432 8.00 -1.80 -33.75
C ALA A 432 8.42 -1.20 -35.11
N GLU A 433 8.91 -2.04 -36.04
CA GLU A 433 9.22 -1.61 -37.40
C GLU A 433 7.98 -1.31 -38.25
N SER A 434 6.86 -1.96 -37.96
CA SER A 434 5.61 -1.89 -38.72
C SER A 434 4.69 -0.73 -38.33
N GLU A 435 4.66 -0.35 -37.05
CA GLU A 435 3.78 0.69 -36.51
C GLU A 435 4.13 2.12 -36.99
N GLY A 436 5.28 2.31 -37.65
CA GLY A 436 5.68 3.58 -38.25
C GLY A 436 5.50 3.67 -39.77
N ARG A 437 4.41 3.15 -40.34
CA ARG A 437 4.04 3.33 -41.76
C ARG A 437 2.83 4.25 -41.95
#